data_AF-A0A239BUF0-F1
#
_entry.id   AF-A0A239BUF0-F1
#
_cell.length_a   1.000
_cell.length_b   1.000
_cell.length_c   1.000
_cell.angle_alpha   90.00
_cell.angle_beta   90.00
_cell.angle_gamma   90.00
#
_symmetry.space_group_name_H-M   'P 1'
#
loop_
_entity.id
_entity.type
_entity.pdbx_description
1 polymer ?
#
loop_
_entity_poly.entity_id
_entity_poly.type
_entity_poly.pdbx_seq_one_letter_code
_entity_poly.pdbx_strand_id
1 'polypeptide(L)'
;MFKKGIASVLLVILAALVGCTNSSQVKQAGRDHSSGWSDQIRSLASHSVGPAQLAYNVYKDADQFDVSGRYRWVRDFEEKRMGFFASLYKENDQENYILAFRGTDSLADFKSGNNPIFQRQNGYALAVFDQVRDLYSPREITVVGHSLGGGIAIHVSLNRANVKAYSFNGSPVFRSDGVPFRNERYSIVEHGEVLKIGRLFSLEATQLYTSVGCTNGKNPFSQHAMKLLASCLTEIASYADDHPERGEGQARRQP
;
A
#
# COMPACT_ATOMS: atom_id res chain seq x y z
N MET A 1 -39.14 -18.73 43.44
CA MET A 1 -38.70 -17.54 42.68
C MET A 1 -37.20 -17.66 42.39
N PHE A 2 -36.84 -18.30 41.29
CA PHE A 2 -35.46 -18.41 40.80
C PHE A 2 -35.30 -17.48 39.60
N LYS A 3 -34.59 -16.36 39.77
CA LYS A 3 -34.07 -15.54 38.66
C LYS A 3 -32.99 -14.63 39.22
N LYS A 4 -31.72 -15.02 39.02
CA LYS A 4 -30.52 -14.16 38.96
C LYS A 4 -29.31 -15.07 38.74
N GLY A 5 -29.01 -15.33 37.49
CA GLY A 5 -27.84 -16.06 37.04
C GLY A 5 -27.87 -16.08 35.52
N ILE A 6 -26.70 -15.98 34.88
CA ILE A 6 -26.46 -16.04 33.41
C ILE A 6 -26.18 -14.68 32.71
N ALA A 7 -26.29 -13.52 33.37
CA ALA A 7 -25.97 -12.25 32.69
C ALA A 7 -24.48 -11.85 32.66
N SER A 8 -23.57 -12.58 33.31
CA SER A 8 -22.17 -12.10 33.51
C SER A 8 -21.06 -13.04 33.02
N VAL A 9 -21.40 -14.16 32.35
CA VAL A 9 -20.37 -15.09 31.81
C VAL A 9 -20.21 -14.97 30.29
N LEU A 10 -21.14 -14.33 29.59
CA LEU A 10 -21.08 -14.20 28.13
C LEU A 10 -20.19 -13.06 27.61
N LEU A 11 -19.73 -12.14 28.46
CA LEU A 11 -18.94 -10.97 28.03
C LEU A 11 -17.43 -11.21 28.03
N VAL A 12 -16.94 -12.30 28.64
CA VAL A 12 -15.49 -12.56 28.79
C VAL A 12 -14.95 -13.49 27.70
N ILE A 13 -15.80 -14.26 27.01
CA ILE A 13 -15.36 -15.22 25.99
C ILE A 13 -15.21 -14.58 24.59
N LEU A 14 -15.80 -13.41 24.35
CA LEU A 14 -15.69 -12.73 23.05
C LEU A 14 -14.34 -12.01 22.82
N ALA A 15 -13.51 -11.86 23.86
CA ALA A 15 -12.18 -11.25 23.75
C ALA A 15 -11.08 -12.25 23.32
N ALA A 16 -11.37 -13.55 23.28
CA ALA A 16 -10.38 -14.60 23.01
C ALA A 16 -10.26 -15.00 21.52
N LEU A 17 -11.01 -14.37 20.61
CA LEU A 17 -10.91 -14.58 19.16
C LEU A 17 -10.30 -13.38 18.43
N VAL A 18 -9.61 -12.50 19.15
CA VAL A 18 -8.70 -11.52 18.52
C VAL A 18 -7.45 -12.29 18.12
N GLY A 19 -7.50 -12.91 16.93
CA GLY A 19 -6.33 -13.49 16.31
C GLY A 19 -5.21 -12.45 16.30
N CYS A 20 -4.05 -12.82 16.84
CA CYS A 20 -2.86 -11.97 16.88
C CYS A 20 -2.49 -11.54 15.46
N THR A 21 -3.01 -10.39 15.04
CA THR A 21 -2.58 -9.70 13.83
C THR A 21 -1.33 -8.92 14.21
N ASN A 22 -0.16 -9.53 14.00
CA ASN A 22 1.11 -8.86 14.23
C ASN A 22 1.41 -7.96 13.03
N SER A 23 1.11 -6.66 13.11
CA SER A 23 1.76 -5.68 12.26
C SER A 23 3.12 -5.33 12.90
N SER A 24 4.21 -5.48 12.15
CA SER A 24 5.52 -5.05 12.61
C SER A 24 5.74 -3.62 12.15
N GLN A 25 5.61 -2.68 13.10
CA GLN A 25 6.10 -1.32 12.87
C GLN A 25 7.62 -1.34 12.97
N VAL A 26 8.30 -1.01 11.88
CA VAL A 26 9.74 -0.79 11.94
C VAL A 26 10.00 0.61 12.46
N LYS A 27 10.50 0.69 13.69
CA LYS A 27 11.12 1.91 14.20
C LYS A 27 12.38 2.15 13.40
N GLN A 28 12.34 3.17 12.54
CA GLN A 28 13.50 3.59 11.76
C GLN A 28 14.57 4.11 12.70
N ALA A 29 15.67 3.38 12.82
CA ALA A 29 16.82 3.75 13.64
C ALA A 29 17.94 4.21 12.71
N GLY A 30 18.41 5.44 12.91
CA GLY A 30 19.52 6.05 12.17
C GLY A 30 19.05 7.26 11.36
N ARG A 31 19.31 8.47 11.85
CA ARG A 31 19.20 9.70 11.03
C ARG A 31 20.58 10.13 10.54
N ASP A 32 21.52 9.20 10.54
CA ASP A 32 22.94 9.49 10.61
C ASP A 32 23.56 9.55 9.19
N HIS A 33 22.73 9.45 8.16
CA HIS A 33 23.13 9.54 6.75
C HIS A 33 22.99 10.98 6.21
N SER A 34 23.91 11.38 5.34
CA SER A 34 23.99 12.75 4.80
C SER A 34 22.77 13.20 3.99
N SER A 35 21.93 12.27 3.54
CA SER A 35 20.67 12.57 2.86
C SER A 35 19.52 12.96 3.83
N GLY A 36 19.69 12.77 5.14
CA GLY A 36 18.64 13.00 6.13
C GLY A 36 17.69 11.82 6.34
N TRP A 37 17.87 10.71 5.62
CA TRP A 37 17.06 9.48 5.74
C TRP A 37 17.90 8.24 6.08
N SER A 38 17.36 7.35 6.90
CA SER A 38 18.03 6.09 7.29
C SER A 38 18.27 5.16 6.10
N ASP A 39 19.26 4.26 6.20
CA ASP A 39 19.51 3.22 5.19
C ASP A 39 18.26 2.37 4.93
N GLN A 40 17.47 2.13 5.97
CA GLN A 40 16.20 1.40 5.88
C GLN A 40 15.18 2.15 5.02
N ILE A 41 15.08 3.48 5.16
CA ILE A 41 14.20 4.32 4.32
C ILE A 41 14.71 4.36 2.88
N ARG A 42 16.04 4.49 2.68
CA ARG A 42 16.62 4.50 1.33
C ARG A 42 16.40 3.18 0.60
N SER A 43 16.63 2.07 1.28
CA SER A 43 16.38 0.73 0.75
C SER A 43 14.90 0.54 0.40
N LEU A 44 14.00 0.92 1.32
CA LEU A 44 12.56 0.90 1.07
C LEU A 44 12.18 1.74 -0.15
N ALA A 45 12.71 2.96 -0.26
CA ALA A 45 12.45 3.85 -1.37
C ALA A 45 12.91 3.23 -2.69
N SER A 46 14.16 2.76 -2.77
CA SER A 46 14.75 2.14 -3.97
C SER A 46 13.86 1.03 -4.56
N HIS A 47 13.33 0.14 -3.72
CA HIS A 47 12.47 -0.95 -4.19
C HIS A 47 10.97 -0.61 -4.24
N SER A 48 10.56 0.63 -3.92
CA SER A 48 9.15 1.06 -3.96
C SER A 48 8.86 2.18 -4.96
N VAL A 49 9.88 2.81 -5.59
CA VAL A 49 9.69 3.85 -6.62
C VAL A 49 8.77 3.39 -7.75
N GLY A 50 9.11 2.27 -8.41
CA GLY A 50 8.30 1.74 -9.51
C GLY A 50 6.85 1.47 -9.10
N PRO A 51 6.62 0.68 -8.03
CA PRO A 51 5.29 0.49 -7.44
C PRO A 51 4.54 1.80 -7.12
N ALA A 52 5.21 2.80 -6.55
CA ALA A 52 4.61 4.08 -6.19
C ALA A 52 4.18 4.89 -7.43
N GLN A 53 5.05 4.97 -8.44
CA GLN A 53 4.75 5.63 -9.70
C GLN A 53 3.56 4.96 -10.41
N LEU A 54 3.50 3.63 -10.42
CA LEU A 54 2.37 2.89 -11.00
C LEU A 54 1.08 3.06 -10.19
N ALA A 55 1.16 3.14 -8.86
CA ALA A 55 0.03 3.44 -7.99
C ALA A 55 -0.53 4.87 -8.20
N TYR A 56 0.26 5.79 -8.76
CA TYR A 56 -0.22 7.08 -9.26
C TYR A 56 -0.74 6.98 -10.70
N ASN A 57 0.04 6.42 -11.63
CA ASN A 57 -0.31 6.37 -13.05
C ASN A 57 -1.63 5.64 -13.35
N VAL A 58 -2.06 4.72 -12.48
CA VAL A 58 -3.37 4.04 -12.59
C VAL A 58 -4.57 5.00 -12.52
N TYR A 59 -4.39 6.22 -11.99
CA TYR A 59 -5.42 7.27 -12.01
C TYR A 59 -5.63 7.87 -13.40
N LYS A 60 -4.67 7.69 -14.32
CA LYS A 60 -4.69 8.20 -15.70
C LYS A 60 -4.79 9.74 -15.80
N ASP A 61 -4.20 10.44 -14.83
CA ASP A 61 -4.06 11.89 -14.86
C ASP A 61 -3.19 12.35 -16.05
N ALA A 62 -3.24 13.64 -16.37
CA ALA A 62 -2.49 14.20 -17.50
C ALA A 62 -0.96 14.19 -17.28
N ASP A 63 -0.52 14.21 -16.03
CA ASP A 63 0.85 14.42 -15.57
C ASP A 63 1.47 13.17 -14.93
N GLN A 64 1.41 12.05 -15.65
CA GLN A 64 1.95 10.74 -15.27
C GLN A 64 3.49 10.69 -15.23
N PHE A 65 4.04 9.79 -14.41
CA PHE A 65 5.45 9.44 -14.45
C PHE A 65 5.78 8.66 -15.71
N ASP A 66 6.91 8.95 -16.34
CA ASP A 66 7.45 8.09 -17.40
C ASP A 66 8.06 6.83 -16.79
N VAL A 67 7.34 5.73 -16.95
CA VAL A 67 7.72 4.40 -16.47
C VAL A 67 8.20 3.48 -17.58
N SER A 68 8.23 3.96 -18.83
CA SER A 68 8.43 3.13 -20.03
C SER A 68 9.80 2.44 -20.07
N GLY A 69 10.82 3.03 -19.45
CA GLY A 69 12.14 2.43 -19.32
C GLY A 69 12.16 1.13 -18.52
N ARG A 70 11.19 0.92 -17.60
CA ARG A 70 11.14 -0.26 -16.72
C ARG A 70 9.88 -1.09 -16.88
N TYR A 71 8.76 -0.47 -17.21
CA TYR A 71 7.47 -1.14 -17.29
C TYR A 71 6.80 -0.84 -18.62
N ARG A 72 6.19 -1.86 -19.20
CA ARG A 72 5.27 -1.72 -20.32
C ARG A 72 3.84 -1.96 -19.86
N TRP A 73 2.93 -1.12 -20.31
CA TRP A 73 1.50 -1.34 -20.13
C TRP A 73 1.06 -2.58 -20.92
N VAL A 74 0.18 -3.39 -20.32
CA VAL A 74 -0.37 -4.61 -20.93
C VAL A 74 -1.85 -4.42 -21.25
N ARG A 75 -2.66 -4.09 -20.24
CA ARG A 75 -4.11 -3.87 -20.39
C ARG A 75 -4.71 -3.20 -19.16
N ASP A 76 -5.89 -2.64 -19.33
CA ASP A 76 -6.72 -2.14 -18.25
C ASP A 76 -7.89 -3.10 -17.94
N PHE A 77 -8.39 -3.02 -16.71
CA PHE A 77 -9.58 -3.70 -16.20
C PHE A 77 -10.49 -2.64 -15.56
N GLU A 78 -11.73 -2.55 -16.01
CA GLU A 78 -12.65 -1.53 -15.55
C GLU A 78 -14.05 -2.13 -15.35
N GLU A 79 -14.68 -1.80 -14.23
CA GLU A 79 -16.10 -2.03 -14.01
C GLU A 79 -16.75 -0.74 -13.49
N LYS A 80 -17.22 0.06 -14.45
CA LYS A 80 -17.75 1.40 -14.25
C LYS A 80 -18.86 1.46 -13.20
N ARG A 81 -19.72 0.43 -13.14
CA ARG A 81 -20.87 0.42 -12.22
C ARG A 81 -20.47 0.39 -10.74
N MET A 82 -19.25 -0.05 -10.43
CA MET A 82 -18.72 -0.05 -9.07
C MET A 82 -17.49 0.86 -8.90
N GLY A 83 -17.13 1.64 -9.92
CA GLY A 83 -15.97 2.53 -9.91
C GLY A 83 -14.62 1.79 -9.84
N PHE A 84 -14.59 0.49 -10.16
CA PHE A 84 -13.36 -0.29 -10.14
C PHE A 84 -12.51 0.02 -11.37
N PHE A 85 -11.22 0.24 -11.16
CA PHE A 85 -10.24 0.37 -12.23
C PHE A 85 -8.89 -0.21 -11.79
N ALA A 86 -8.26 -0.98 -12.68
CA ALA A 86 -6.91 -1.48 -12.51
C ALA A 86 -6.14 -1.48 -13.83
N SER A 87 -4.83 -1.31 -13.76
CA SER A 87 -3.92 -1.41 -14.91
C SER A 87 -2.89 -2.50 -14.65
N LEU A 88 -2.70 -3.39 -15.62
CA LEU A 88 -1.65 -4.39 -15.62
C LEU A 88 -0.45 -3.87 -16.40
N TYR A 89 0.71 -3.95 -15.75
CA TYR A 89 2.01 -3.67 -16.32
C TYR A 89 2.87 -4.94 -16.28
N LYS A 90 3.81 -5.04 -17.21
CA LYS A 90 4.87 -6.05 -17.20
C LYS A 90 6.21 -5.34 -17.06
N GLU A 91 7.07 -5.83 -16.19
CA GLU A 91 8.45 -5.35 -16.10
C GLU A 91 9.23 -5.76 -17.36
N ASN A 92 9.95 -4.82 -17.93
CA ASN A 92 10.73 -5.04 -19.14
C ASN A 92 11.78 -6.13 -18.87
N ASP A 93 11.95 -7.02 -19.84
CA ASP A 93 12.93 -8.12 -19.79
C ASP A 93 12.77 -9.11 -18.62
N GLN A 94 11.66 -9.03 -17.88
CA GLN A 94 11.31 -9.93 -16.79
C GLN A 94 9.91 -10.52 -16.99
N GLU A 95 9.64 -11.66 -16.35
CA GLU A 95 8.29 -12.25 -16.31
C GLU A 95 7.46 -11.79 -15.11
N ASN A 96 7.80 -10.61 -14.59
CA ASN A 96 7.13 -10.01 -13.44
C ASN A 96 6.00 -9.10 -13.90
N TYR A 97 4.84 -9.25 -13.27
CA TYR A 97 3.65 -8.45 -13.54
C TYR A 97 3.28 -7.61 -12.34
N ILE A 98 2.85 -6.39 -12.61
CA ILE A 98 2.36 -5.45 -11.60
C ILE A 98 0.92 -5.10 -11.92
N LEU A 99 0.00 -5.41 -11.01
CA LEU A 99 -1.40 -5.03 -11.08
C LEU A 99 -1.64 -3.83 -10.15
N ALA A 100 -1.80 -2.66 -10.75
CA ALA A 100 -2.08 -1.43 -10.03
C ALA A 100 -3.59 -1.21 -9.91
N PHE A 101 -4.08 -0.94 -8.70
CA PHE A 101 -5.48 -0.65 -8.42
C PHE A 101 -5.67 0.84 -8.14
N ARG A 102 -6.61 1.48 -8.84
CA ARG A 102 -6.99 2.86 -8.56
C ARG A 102 -7.75 2.93 -7.25
N GLY A 103 -7.49 3.97 -6.46
CA GLY A 103 -8.34 4.33 -5.34
C GLY A 103 -9.60 5.10 -5.79
N THR A 104 -10.22 5.79 -4.84
CA THR A 104 -11.31 6.74 -5.14
C THR A 104 -10.74 8.16 -5.20
N ASP A 105 -11.21 8.95 -6.15
CA ASP A 105 -10.75 10.34 -6.38
C ASP A 105 -11.21 11.33 -5.30
N SER A 106 -12.11 10.92 -4.40
CA SER A 106 -12.46 11.71 -3.23
C SER A 106 -12.66 10.86 -1.97
N LEU A 107 -12.08 11.30 -0.85
CA LEU A 107 -12.35 10.73 0.48
C LEU A 107 -13.84 10.88 0.88
N ALA A 108 -14.56 11.80 0.23
CA ALA A 108 -15.99 12.01 0.41
C ALA A 108 -16.86 10.94 -0.27
N ASP A 109 -16.41 10.39 -1.41
CA ASP A 109 -17.08 9.30 -2.15
C ASP A 109 -16.88 7.90 -1.55
N PHE A 110 -16.05 7.79 -0.51
CA PHE A 110 -15.84 6.54 0.22
C PHE A 110 -17.13 5.94 0.81
N LYS A 111 -18.19 6.75 0.96
CA LYS A 111 -19.51 6.28 1.42
C LYS A 111 -20.30 5.48 0.37
N SER A 112 -20.04 5.62 -0.94
CA SER A 112 -20.96 5.14 -1.99
C SER A 112 -20.51 3.87 -2.75
N GLY A 113 -19.20 3.57 -2.85
CA GLY A 113 -18.70 2.50 -3.74
C GLY A 113 -18.05 1.29 -3.06
N ASN A 114 -17.21 1.51 -2.05
CA ASN A 114 -16.52 0.45 -1.30
C ASN A 114 -16.33 0.94 0.13
N ASN A 115 -17.06 0.35 1.07
CA ASN A 115 -17.05 0.76 2.48
C ASN A 115 -16.80 -0.47 3.37
N PRO A 116 -16.59 -0.30 4.70
CA PRO A 116 -16.28 -1.43 5.58
C PRO A 116 -17.31 -2.57 5.54
N ILE A 117 -18.55 -2.28 5.14
CA ILE A 117 -19.68 -3.22 5.08
C ILE A 117 -19.77 -3.87 3.69
N PHE A 118 -19.70 -3.07 2.62
CA PHE A 118 -19.84 -3.48 1.22
C PHE A 118 -18.51 -3.37 0.48
N GLN A 119 -17.83 -4.50 0.30
CA GLN A 119 -16.50 -4.61 -0.30
C GLN A 119 -16.55 -5.19 -1.73
N ARG A 120 -17.43 -4.68 -2.60
CA ARG A 120 -17.65 -5.25 -3.94
C ARG A 120 -16.39 -5.16 -4.83
N GLN A 121 -15.64 -4.06 -4.73
CA GLN A 121 -14.41 -3.91 -5.51
C GLN A 121 -13.33 -4.91 -5.06
N ASN A 122 -13.33 -5.31 -3.79
CA ASN A 122 -12.39 -6.30 -3.25
C ASN A 122 -12.65 -7.67 -3.89
N GLY A 123 -13.91 -8.11 -3.95
CA GLY A 123 -14.28 -9.35 -4.62
C GLY A 123 -13.96 -9.35 -6.12
N TYR A 124 -14.23 -8.22 -6.81
CA TYR A 124 -13.88 -8.08 -8.23
C TYR A 124 -12.36 -8.06 -8.46
N ALA A 125 -11.59 -7.45 -7.57
CA ALA A 125 -10.13 -7.46 -7.63
C ALA A 125 -9.54 -8.87 -7.55
N LEU A 126 -10.13 -9.75 -6.74
CA LEU A 126 -9.73 -11.16 -6.69
C LEU A 126 -9.98 -11.86 -8.03
N ALA A 127 -11.13 -11.61 -8.66
CA ALA A 127 -11.44 -12.17 -9.98
C ALA A 127 -10.47 -11.67 -11.07
N VAL A 128 -10.14 -10.37 -11.06
CA VAL A 128 -9.14 -9.78 -11.97
C VAL A 128 -7.76 -10.38 -11.71
N PHE A 129 -7.35 -10.53 -10.44
CA PHE A 129 -6.08 -11.15 -10.09
C PHE A 129 -6.01 -12.60 -10.59
N ASP A 130 -7.05 -13.39 -10.34
CA ASP A 130 -7.13 -14.78 -10.78
C ASP A 130 -7.08 -14.87 -12.32
N GLN A 131 -7.79 -13.99 -13.03
CA GLN A 131 -7.70 -13.88 -14.48
C GLN A 131 -6.28 -13.57 -14.98
N VAL A 132 -5.58 -12.63 -14.35
CA VAL A 132 -4.18 -12.30 -14.71
C VAL A 132 -3.27 -13.50 -14.45
N ARG A 133 -3.43 -14.17 -13.30
CA ARG A 133 -2.65 -15.36 -12.96
C ARG A 133 -2.86 -16.47 -13.99
N ASP A 134 -4.11 -16.73 -14.37
CA ASP A 134 -4.43 -17.82 -15.29
C ASP A 134 -3.95 -17.53 -16.71
N LEU A 135 -4.05 -16.27 -17.17
CA LEU A 135 -3.64 -15.87 -18.52
C LEU A 135 -2.11 -15.84 -18.71
N TYR A 136 -1.37 -15.41 -17.70
CA TYR A 136 0.06 -15.15 -17.84
C TYR A 136 0.94 -16.13 -17.04
N SER A 137 0.34 -16.91 -16.15
CA SER A 137 1.02 -17.90 -15.28
C SER A 137 2.33 -17.41 -14.62
N PRO A 138 2.39 -16.18 -14.09
CA PRO A 138 3.61 -15.69 -13.46
C PRO A 138 3.89 -16.42 -12.14
N ARG A 139 5.17 -16.50 -11.76
CA ARG A 139 5.56 -17.08 -10.46
C ARG A 139 5.04 -16.27 -9.28
N GLU A 140 5.04 -14.94 -9.42
CA GLU A 140 4.54 -13.98 -8.43
C GLU A 140 3.90 -12.80 -9.18
N ILE A 141 2.85 -12.21 -8.60
CA ILE A 141 2.27 -10.95 -9.08
C ILE A 141 2.44 -9.90 -8.01
N THR A 142 2.99 -8.75 -8.39
CA THR A 142 3.02 -7.58 -7.52
C THR A 142 1.69 -6.84 -7.64
N VAL A 143 1.05 -6.53 -6.51
CA VAL A 143 -0.16 -5.71 -6.44
C VAL A 143 0.15 -4.39 -5.76
N VAL A 144 -0.33 -3.29 -6.35
CA VAL A 144 -0.02 -1.95 -5.84
C VAL A 144 -1.27 -1.10 -5.80
N GLY A 145 -1.32 -0.13 -4.90
CA GLY A 145 -2.39 0.86 -4.93
C GLY A 145 -2.27 1.92 -3.86
N HIS A 146 -2.98 3.02 -4.09
CA HIS A 146 -3.08 4.15 -3.19
C HIS A 146 -4.47 4.26 -2.56
N SER A 147 -4.56 4.74 -1.31
CA SER A 147 -5.86 4.97 -0.64
C SER A 147 -6.74 3.71 -0.68
N LEU A 148 -7.95 3.75 -1.23
CA LEU A 148 -8.79 2.56 -1.42
C LEU A 148 -8.07 1.46 -2.22
N GLY A 149 -7.33 1.81 -3.27
CA GLY A 149 -6.55 0.87 -4.08
C GLY A 149 -5.47 0.16 -3.27
N GLY A 150 -4.89 0.83 -2.28
CA GLY A 150 -3.95 0.21 -1.34
C GLY A 150 -4.63 -0.82 -0.43
N GLY A 151 -5.88 -0.55 -0.02
CA GLY A 151 -6.71 -1.53 0.70
C GLY A 151 -7.04 -2.75 -0.16
N ILE A 152 -7.37 -2.54 -1.43
CA ILE A 152 -7.62 -3.60 -2.41
C ILE A 152 -6.36 -4.46 -2.61
N ALA A 153 -5.18 -3.85 -2.77
CA ALA A 153 -3.91 -4.57 -2.90
C ALA A 153 -3.64 -5.46 -1.67
N ILE A 154 -3.86 -4.95 -0.46
CA ILE A 154 -3.76 -5.74 0.77
C ILE A 154 -4.79 -6.87 0.77
N HIS A 155 -6.04 -6.61 0.40
CA HIS A 155 -7.08 -7.65 0.33
C HIS A 155 -6.68 -8.79 -0.62
N VAL A 156 -6.15 -8.50 -1.80
CA VAL A 156 -5.65 -9.55 -2.72
C VAL A 156 -4.54 -10.35 -2.06
N SER A 157 -3.57 -9.69 -1.44
CA SER A 157 -2.45 -10.35 -0.76
C SER A 157 -2.86 -11.15 0.48
N LEU A 158 -4.02 -10.90 1.06
CA LEU A 158 -4.55 -11.67 2.19
C LEU A 158 -5.26 -12.94 1.75
N ASN A 159 -5.66 -13.03 0.48
CA ASN A 159 -6.56 -14.08 -0.02
C ASN A 159 -5.97 -14.88 -1.19
N ARG A 160 -4.77 -14.55 -1.67
CA ARG A 160 -4.06 -15.27 -2.74
C ARG A 160 -2.59 -15.47 -2.39
N ALA A 161 -2.03 -16.61 -2.75
CA ALA A 161 -0.60 -16.90 -2.62
C ALA A 161 0.23 -16.24 -3.71
N ASN A 162 1.56 -16.16 -3.50
CA ASN A 162 2.54 -15.63 -4.45
C ASN A 162 2.20 -14.20 -4.87
N VAL A 163 1.95 -13.37 -3.86
CA VAL A 163 1.63 -11.95 -4.03
C VAL A 163 2.65 -11.11 -3.29
N LYS A 164 3.20 -10.11 -3.96
CA LYS A 164 3.93 -9.01 -3.32
C LYS A 164 3.06 -7.76 -3.31
N ALA A 165 2.83 -7.15 -2.15
CA ALA A 165 1.91 -6.03 -2.04
C ALA A 165 2.59 -4.73 -1.60
N TYR A 166 2.29 -3.65 -2.31
CA TYR A 166 2.63 -2.29 -1.90
C TYR A 166 1.35 -1.46 -1.71
N SER A 167 1.15 -0.96 -0.51
CA SER A 167 0.04 -0.10 -0.14
C SER A 167 0.57 1.26 0.24
N PHE A 168 0.15 2.29 -0.50
CA PHE A 168 0.56 3.68 -0.29
C PHE A 168 -0.60 4.45 0.31
N ASN A 169 -0.43 4.99 1.51
CA ASN A 169 -1.48 5.68 2.25
C ASN A 169 -2.81 4.88 2.21
N GLY A 170 -2.72 3.54 2.30
CA GLY A 170 -3.82 2.63 2.01
C GLY A 170 -4.99 2.70 3.00
N SER A 171 -6.20 2.43 2.51
CA SER A 171 -7.40 2.29 3.34
C SER A 171 -7.36 0.98 4.14
N PRO A 172 -7.88 0.95 5.38
CA PRO A 172 -8.06 -0.28 6.14
C PRO A 172 -9.24 -1.15 5.65
N VAL A 173 -9.85 -0.83 4.50
CA VAL A 173 -10.98 -1.61 3.95
C VAL A 173 -10.46 -2.83 3.18
N PHE A 174 -10.19 -3.88 3.95
CA PHE A 174 -9.87 -5.22 3.46
C PHE A 174 -10.46 -6.27 4.41
N ARG A 175 -10.49 -7.52 3.94
CA ARG A 175 -10.86 -8.72 4.69
C ARG A 175 -9.92 -9.87 4.34
N SER A 176 -9.78 -10.82 5.25
CA SER A 176 -9.15 -12.11 4.99
C SER A 176 -10.23 -13.20 5.09
N ASP A 177 -10.17 -14.16 4.18
CA ASP A 177 -11.04 -15.34 4.15
C ASP A 177 -10.58 -16.41 5.19
N GLY A 178 -9.61 -16.07 6.04
CA GLY A 178 -9.11 -16.91 7.12
C GLY A 178 -7.98 -17.86 6.74
N VAL A 179 -7.61 -17.90 5.45
CA VAL A 179 -6.45 -18.70 4.98
C VAL A 179 -5.17 -17.86 5.12
N PRO A 180 -4.18 -18.30 5.92
CA PRO A 180 -2.95 -17.53 6.10
C PRO A 180 -2.01 -17.70 4.90
N PHE A 181 -1.79 -16.62 4.15
CA PHE A 181 -0.74 -16.54 3.13
C PHE A 181 0.47 -15.74 3.63
N ARG A 182 1.66 -16.33 3.48
CA ARG A 182 2.95 -15.70 3.79
C ARG A 182 3.43 -14.91 2.58
N ASN A 183 2.84 -13.73 2.39
CA ASN A 183 3.17 -12.79 1.34
C ASN A 183 3.98 -11.61 1.89
N GLU A 184 4.82 -11.01 1.06
CA GLU A 184 5.48 -9.74 1.35
C GLU A 184 4.47 -8.60 1.22
N ARG A 185 4.31 -7.80 2.28
CA ARG A 185 3.38 -6.66 2.29
C ARG A 185 4.08 -5.44 2.86
N TYR A 186 4.16 -4.38 2.06
CA TYR A 186 4.72 -3.09 2.41
C TYR A 186 3.59 -2.07 2.53
N SER A 187 3.46 -1.46 3.70
CA SER A 187 2.53 -0.36 3.96
C SER A 187 3.35 0.91 4.18
N ILE A 188 3.30 1.81 3.20
CA ILE A 188 4.13 3.02 3.13
C ILE A 188 3.19 4.20 3.27
N VAL A 189 3.46 5.03 4.27
CA VAL A 189 2.48 5.97 4.83
C VAL A 189 3.11 7.33 5.06
N GLU A 190 2.47 8.41 4.64
CA GLU A 190 2.93 9.75 4.99
C GLU A 190 2.65 10.11 6.45
N HIS A 191 3.60 10.83 7.05
CA HIS A 191 3.50 11.29 8.42
C HIS A 191 2.39 12.35 8.59
N GLY A 192 1.22 11.95 9.11
CA GLY A 192 0.11 12.87 9.44
C GLY A 192 -1.15 12.71 8.58
N GLU A 193 -1.17 11.73 7.67
CA GLU A 193 -2.29 11.51 6.75
C GLU A 193 -3.63 11.21 7.45
N VAL A 194 -4.71 11.70 6.84
CA VAL A 194 -6.09 11.70 7.38
C VAL A 194 -6.63 10.29 7.69
N LEU A 195 -6.13 9.25 6.99
CA LEU A 195 -6.56 7.88 7.19
C LEU A 195 -5.94 7.20 8.43
N LYS A 196 -4.99 7.85 9.11
CA LYS A 196 -4.40 7.36 10.36
C LYS A 196 -5.46 7.05 11.43
N ILE A 197 -6.54 7.84 11.47
CA ILE A 197 -7.66 7.62 12.42
C ILE A 197 -8.47 6.38 12.04
N GLY A 198 -8.73 6.15 10.75
CA GLY A 198 -9.45 4.96 10.29
C GLY A 198 -8.68 3.65 10.54
N ARG A 199 -7.35 3.70 10.46
CA ARG A 199 -6.49 2.55 10.77
C ARG A 199 -6.38 2.25 12.27
N LEU A 200 -6.49 3.26 13.14
CA LEU A 200 -6.42 3.09 14.59
C LEU A 200 -7.55 2.19 15.16
N PHE A 201 -8.69 2.10 14.47
CA PHE A 201 -9.86 1.32 14.88
C PHE A 201 -10.09 0.04 14.04
N SER A 202 -9.15 -0.31 13.16
CA SER A 202 -9.26 -1.48 12.27
C SER A 202 -8.16 -2.50 12.57
N LEU A 203 -8.45 -3.80 12.39
CA LEU A 203 -7.42 -4.84 12.43
C LEU A 203 -6.46 -4.63 11.25
N GLU A 204 -5.17 -4.45 11.52
CA GLU A 204 -4.16 -4.32 10.47
C GLU A 204 -3.70 -5.70 9.98
N ALA A 205 -3.45 -5.84 8.68
CA ALA A 205 -2.84 -7.05 8.15
C ALA A 205 -1.39 -7.19 8.68
N THR A 206 -0.86 -8.42 8.74
CA THR A 206 0.59 -8.61 8.93
C THR A 206 1.34 -8.03 7.74
N GLN A 207 2.01 -6.91 7.98
CA GLN A 207 2.69 -6.09 6.99
C GLN A 207 3.85 -5.33 7.62
N LEU A 208 4.83 -4.96 6.80
CA LEU A 208 5.88 -4.04 7.14
C LEU A 208 5.34 -2.61 7.05
N TYR A 209 5.05 -2.00 8.19
CA TYR A 209 4.57 -0.62 8.25
C TYR A 209 5.74 0.36 8.33
N THR A 210 5.77 1.33 7.42
CA THR A 210 6.79 2.37 7.37
C THR A 210 6.18 3.76 7.16
N SER A 211 6.41 4.66 8.10
CA SER A 211 6.04 6.08 7.94
C SER A 211 7.19 6.86 7.31
N VAL A 212 6.89 7.68 6.30
CA VAL A 212 7.87 8.54 5.62
C VAL A 212 7.43 10.00 5.75
N GLY A 213 8.35 10.88 6.15
CA GLY A 213 8.09 12.31 6.31
C GLY A 213 8.34 13.10 5.02
N CYS A 214 7.60 12.77 3.96
CA CYS A 214 7.79 13.37 2.63
C CYS A 214 7.26 14.80 2.51
N THR A 215 6.21 15.13 3.26
CA THR A 215 5.57 16.44 3.19
C THR A 215 5.77 17.20 4.51
N ASN A 216 6.31 18.42 4.43
CA ASN A 216 6.41 19.34 5.56
C ASN A 216 5.10 20.15 5.77
N GLY A 217 4.05 19.83 5.02
CA GLY A 217 2.80 20.58 5.01
C GLY A 217 1.91 20.24 6.21
N LYS A 218 1.27 21.26 6.81
CA LYS A 218 0.25 21.09 7.86
C LYS A 218 -1.11 20.59 7.33
N ASN A 219 -1.25 20.34 6.02
CA ASN A 219 -2.52 20.00 5.38
C ASN A 219 -2.62 18.48 5.09
N PRO A 220 -3.44 17.72 5.83
CA PRO A 220 -3.59 16.27 5.66
C PRO A 220 -4.00 15.80 4.26
N PHE A 221 -4.63 16.67 3.44
CA PHE A 221 -4.96 16.33 2.05
C PHE A 221 -3.73 16.30 1.15
N SER A 222 -2.79 17.23 1.36
CA SER A 222 -1.51 17.21 0.63
C SER A 222 -0.66 16.00 1.01
N GLN A 223 -0.75 15.54 2.26
CA GLN A 223 -0.02 14.35 2.72
C GLN A 223 -0.64 13.04 2.19
N HIS A 224 -1.86 13.10 1.67
CA HIS A 224 -2.56 11.96 1.07
C HIS A 224 -2.43 11.96 -0.47
N ALA A 225 -1.60 12.83 -1.05
CA ALA A 225 -1.45 12.92 -2.50
C ALA A 225 -0.42 11.89 -3.00
N MET A 226 -0.87 10.90 -3.77
CA MET A 226 0.01 9.83 -4.27
C MET A 226 1.18 10.37 -5.11
N LYS A 227 0.95 11.43 -5.90
CA LYS A 227 2.02 12.05 -6.70
C LYS A 227 3.17 12.57 -5.84
N LEU A 228 2.86 13.24 -4.73
CA LEU A 228 3.88 13.80 -3.83
C LEU A 228 4.68 12.68 -3.16
N LEU A 229 4.00 11.65 -2.69
CA LEU A 229 4.65 10.48 -2.11
C LEU A 229 5.55 9.76 -3.13
N ALA A 230 5.07 9.52 -4.35
CA ALA A 230 5.86 8.90 -5.40
C ALA A 230 7.09 9.74 -5.79
N SER A 231 6.94 11.06 -5.91
CA SER A 231 8.07 11.98 -6.15
C SER A 231 9.09 11.94 -5.01
N CYS A 232 8.64 11.96 -3.76
CA CYS A 232 9.53 11.87 -2.60
C CYS A 232 10.30 10.55 -2.56
N LEU A 233 9.63 9.41 -2.78
CA LEU A 233 10.31 8.12 -2.85
C LEU A 233 11.33 8.08 -4.00
N THR A 234 11.01 8.72 -5.13
CA THR A 234 11.93 8.86 -6.26
C THR A 234 13.15 9.69 -5.87
N GLU A 235 12.95 10.81 -5.18
CA GLU A 235 14.04 11.65 -4.68
C GLU A 235 14.94 10.87 -3.70
N ILE A 236 14.35 10.21 -2.69
CA ILE A 236 15.09 9.41 -1.71
C ILE A 236 15.91 8.30 -2.40
N ALA A 237 15.33 7.62 -3.38
CA ALA A 237 16.01 6.57 -4.13
C ALA A 237 17.16 7.13 -4.99
N SER A 238 16.99 8.29 -5.63
CA SER A 238 18.05 8.92 -6.42
C SER A 238 19.28 9.30 -5.59
N TYR A 239 19.08 9.68 -4.31
CA TYR A 239 20.19 9.90 -3.38
C TYR A 239 20.93 8.62 -2.98
N ALA A 240 20.31 7.44 -3.13
CA ALA A 240 20.96 6.17 -2.83
C ALA A 240 21.91 5.72 -3.95
N ASP A 241 21.61 6.08 -5.20
CA ASP A 241 22.38 5.66 -6.38
C ASP A 241 23.63 6.54 -6.62
N ASP A 242 23.62 7.81 -6.18
CA ASP A 242 24.73 8.74 -6.42
C ASP A 242 25.91 8.64 -5.42
N HIS A 243 25.75 7.96 -4.27
CA HIS A 243 26.80 7.90 -3.21
C HIS A 243 26.98 6.50 -2.59
N PRO A 244 27.50 5.50 -3.33
CA PRO A 244 27.86 4.20 -2.76
C PRO A 244 29.04 4.30 -1.77
N GLU A 245 29.90 5.32 -1.90
CA GLU A 245 31.05 5.57 -1.04
C GLU A 245 31.30 7.08 -0.84
N ARG A 246 30.69 7.69 0.18
CA ARG A 246 31.31 8.86 0.83
C ARG A 246 31.66 8.47 2.25
N GLY A 247 32.89 8.00 2.39
CA GLY A 247 33.56 7.89 3.68
C GLY A 247 33.49 9.21 4.44
N GLU A 248 33.41 9.06 5.76
CA GLU A 248 33.64 10.05 6.81
C GLU A 248 33.94 11.50 6.37
N GLY A 249 32.99 12.38 6.69
CA GLY A 249 33.28 13.80 6.92
C GLY A 249 33.24 14.69 5.68
N GLN A 250 32.05 15.17 5.32
CA GLN A 250 31.90 16.53 4.78
C GLN A 250 30.42 16.96 4.83
N ALA A 251 30.05 17.63 5.91
CA ALA A 251 28.79 18.35 6.03
C ALA A 251 28.80 19.55 5.07
N ARG A 252 27.90 19.56 4.07
CA ARG A 252 27.60 20.77 3.29
C ARG A 252 26.86 21.76 4.21
N ARG A 253 27.48 22.90 4.46
CA ARG A 253 26.75 24.12 4.83
C ARG A 253 25.88 24.52 3.61
N GLN A 254 24.57 24.58 3.80
CA GLN A 254 23.70 25.31 2.88
C GLN A 254 23.70 26.80 3.27
N PRO A 255 23.52 27.72 2.30
CA PRO A 255 23.35 29.15 2.56
C PRO A 255 22.05 29.47 3.30
#